data_AF-A0A835LML5-F1
#
_entry.id   AF-A0A835LML5-F1
#
_cell.length_a   1.000
_cell.length_b   1.000
_cell.length_c   1.000
_cell.angle_alpha   90.00
_cell.angle_beta   90.00
_cell.angle_gamma   90.00
#
_symmetry.space_group_name_H-M   'P 1'
#
loop_
_entity.id
_entity.type
_entity.pdbx_description
1 polymer ?
#
loop_
_entity_poly.entity_id
_entity_poly.type
_entity_poly.pdbx_seq_one_letter_code
_entity_poly.pdbx_strand_id
1 'polypeptide(L)'
;MWLQDRSYTEQVQLDFEVDVVGSPSFSLCNKLKQCQKNLKWWNKNIFGLLDTKMKETQQKLEHIQYDILTHNNPGDDLFAAEHTQIERYNDLLVQQATHWGHKSCLD
;
A
#
# COMPACT_ATOMS: atom_id res chain seq x y z
N MET A 1 -2.73 -0.14 -12.63
CA MET A 1 -1.57 -0.97 -12.98
C MET A 1 -0.35 -0.48 -12.20
N TRP A 2 0.69 -1.29 -11.92
CA TRP A 2 1.96 -0.76 -11.35
C TRP A 2 2.44 0.44 -12.17
N LEU A 3 2.36 0.30 -13.49
CA LEU A 3 2.70 1.30 -14.51
C LEU A 3 1.81 2.57 -14.52
N GLN A 4 0.69 2.61 -13.80
CA GLN A 4 -0.16 3.81 -13.68
C GLN A 4 0.07 4.56 -12.36
N ASP A 5 0.73 3.93 -11.38
CA ASP A 5 1.17 4.64 -10.20
C ASP A 5 2.34 5.54 -10.58
N ARG A 6 2.20 6.84 -10.33
CA ARG A 6 3.23 7.83 -10.62
C ARG A 6 4.54 7.48 -9.90
N SER A 7 4.43 6.95 -8.68
CA SER A 7 5.57 6.54 -7.85
C SER A 7 6.34 5.36 -8.43
N TYR A 8 5.66 4.46 -9.16
CA TYR A 8 6.33 3.38 -9.88
C TYR A 8 7.16 3.90 -11.05
N THR A 9 6.59 4.81 -11.84
CA THR A 9 7.29 5.39 -13.00
C THR A 9 8.50 6.20 -12.54
N GLU A 10 8.36 6.98 -11.47
CA GLU A 10 9.45 7.71 -10.83
C GLU A 10 10.55 6.75 -10.31
N GLN A 11 10.18 5.64 -9.67
CA GLN A 11 11.14 4.64 -9.19
C GLN A 11 11.94 3.99 -10.34
N VAL A 12 11.27 3.65 -11.46
CA VAL A 12 11.94 3.08 -12.64
C VAL A 12 12.88 4.10 -13.29
N GLN A 13 12.49 5.37 -13.37
CA GLN A 13 13.34 6.43 -13.91
C GLN A 13 14.60 6.60 -13.06
N LEU A 14 14.46 6.68 -11.74
CA LEU A 14 15.60 6.76 -10.81
C LEU A 14 16.56 5.56 -10.97
N ASP A 15 16.02 4.36 -11.14
CA ASP A 15 16.84 3.16 -11.33
C ASP A 15 17.59 3.14 -12.66
N PHE A 16 17.09 3.87 -13.67
CA PHE A 16 17.72 3.98 -14.99
C PHE A 16 18.67 5.17 -15.14
N GLU A 17 18.57 6.19 -14.28
CA GLU A 17 19.50 7.32 -14.24
C GLU A 17 20.88 6.96 -13.66
N VAL A 18 21.00 5.82 -12.97
CA VAL A 18 22.28 5.37 -12.39
C VAL A 18 23.34 5.14 -13.47
N ASP A 19 24.51 5.75 -13.30
CA ASP A 19 25.64 5.53 -14.18
C ASP A 19 26.30 4.18 -13.89
N VAL A 20 26.36 3.32 -14.90
CA VAL A 20 26.97 1.99 -14.80
C VAL A 20 28.10 1.89 -15.80
N VAL A 21 29.32 1.73 -15.28
CA VAL A 21 30.54 1.55 -16.08
C VAL A 21 30.57 0.15 -16.69
N GLY A 22 30.70 0.06 -18.01
CA GLY A 22 30.80 -1.20 -18.73
C GLY A 22 30.31 -1.08 -20.17
N SER A 23 30.17 -2.22 -20.85
CA SER A 23 29.54 -2.25 -22.18
C SER A 23 28.05 -1.87 -22.08
N PRO A 24 27.44 -1.34 -23.15
CA PRO A 24 26.02 -0.98 -23.15
C PRO A 24 25.11 -2.14 -22.71
N SER A 25 25.41 -3.37 -23.15
CA SER A 25 24.68 -4.58 -22.75
C SER A 25 24.84 -4.90 -21.27
N PHE A 26 26.04 -4.71 -20.71
CA PHE A 26 26.29 -4.88 -19.28
C PHE A 26 25.54 -3.83 -18.45
N SER A 27 25.59 -2.57 -18.88
CA SER A 27 24.89 -1.44 -18.25
C SER A 27 23.38 -1.69 -18.20
N LEU A 28 22.77 -2.08 -19.33
CA LEU A 28 21.35 -2.42 -19.40
C LEU A 28 20.99 -3.59 -18.49
N CYS A 29 21.74 -4.70 -18.53
CA CYS A 29 21.51 -5.86 -17.67
C CYS A 29 21.59 -5.50 -16.18
N ASN A 30 22.52 -4.62 -15.80
CA ASN A 30 22.67 -4.21 -14.41
C ASN A 30 21.50 -3.32 -13.96
N LYS A 31 21.12 -2.33 -14.77
CA LYS A 31 19.95 -1.47 -14.53
C LYS A 31 18.67 -2.28 -14.39
N LEU A 32 18.45 -3.28 -15.24
CA LEU A 32 17.30 -4.19 -15.15
C LEU A 32 17.28 -5.01 -13.85
N LYS A 33 18.44 -5.56 -13.44
CA LYS A 33 18.53 -6.31 -12.17
C LYS A 33 18.25 -5.42 -10.96
N GLN A 34 18.77 -4.19 -10.97
CA GLN A 34 18.56 -3.22 -9.90
C GLN A 34 17.10 -2.79 -9.83
N CYS A 35 16.51 -2.41 -10.96
CA CYS A 35 15.10 -2.07 -11.09
C CYS A 35 14.21 -3.22 -10.58
N GLN A 36 14.50 -4.47 -10.99
CA GLN A 36 13.75 -5.63 -10.50
C GLN A 36 13.82 -5.80 -8.98
N LYS A 37 14.99 -5.56 -8.36
CA LYS A 37 15.16 -5.65 -6.90
C LYS A 37 14.37 -4.55 -6.19
N ASN A 38 14.45 -3.33 -6.68
CA ASN A 38 13.77 -2.18 -6.09
C ASN A 38 12.26 -2.28 -6.24
N LEU A 39 11.76 -2.74 -7.39
CA LEU A 39 10.34 -3.04 -7.57
C LEU A 39 9.84 -4.16 -6.66
N LYS A 40 10.63 -5.21 -6.43
CA LYS A 40 10.27 -6.26 -5.44
C LYS A 40 10.19 -5.71 -4.02
N TRP A 41 11.14 -4.85 -3.64
CA TRP A 41 11.13 -4.19 -2.34
C TRP A 41 9.92 -3.27 -2.22
N TRP A 42 9.68 -2.42 -3.21
CA TRP A 42 8.54 -1.51 -3.26
C TRP A 42 7.23 -2.28 -3.17
N ASN A 43 7.10 -3.38 -3.93
CA ASN A 43 5.92 -4.22 -3.89
C ASN A 43 5.67 -4.78 -2.46
N LYS A 44 6.72 -5.24 -1.78
CA LYS A 44 6.59 -5.74 -0.41
C LYS A 44 6.27 -4.64 0.61
N ASN A 45 6.92 -3.49 0.51
CA ASN A 45 6.86 -2.45 1.55
C ASN A 45 5.70 -1.47 1.35
N ILE A 46 5.17 -1.36 0.14
CA ILE A 46 4.00 -0.52 -0.12
C ILE A 46 2.74 -1.37 -0.08
N PHE A 47 2.67 -2.50 -0.80
CA PHE A 47 1.45 -3.34 -0.78
C PHE A 47 1.36 -4.25 0.44
N GLY A 48 2.47 -4.90 0.83
CA GLY A 48 2.47 -5.72 2.04
C GLY A 48 2.18 -4.90 3.30
N LEU A 49 2.54 -3.61 3.29
CA LEU A 49 2.19 -2.69 4.36
C LEU A 49 0.72 -2.27 4.30
N LEU A 50 0.11 -2.14 3.12
CA LEU A 50 -1.30 -1.79 2.98
C LEU A 50 -2.22 -2.90 3.52
N ASP A 51 -1.96 -4.16 3.16
CA ASP A 51 -2.71 -5.30 3.71
C ASP A 51 -2.52 -5.43 5.23
N THR A 52 -1.30 -5.19 5.73
CA THR A 52 -1.01 -5.18 7.17
C THR A 52 -1.76 -4.05 7.88
N LYS A 53 -1.73 -2.82 7.33
CA LYS A 53 -2.44 -1.65 7.86
C LYS A 53 -3.96 -1.86 7.87
N MET A 54 -4.51 -2.48 6.83
CA MET A 54 -5.93 -2.83 6.79
C MET A 54 -6.29 -3.78 7.92
N LYS A 55 -5.51 -4.86 8.10
CA LYS A 55 -5.76 -5.84 9.16
C LYS A 55 -5.66 -5.22 10.55
N GLU A 56 -4.65 -4.39 10.79
CA GLU A 56 -4.50 -3.66 12.06
C GLU A 56 -5.64 -2.68 12.31
N THR A 57 -6.10 -1.98 11.27
CA THR A 57 -7.20 -1.00 11.39
C THR A 57 -8.53 -1.72 11.63
N GLN A 58 -8.76 -2.84 10.94
CA GLN A 58 -9.92 -3.71 11.18
C GLN A 58 -9.95 -4.24 12.61
N GLN A 59 -8.82 -4.76 13.12
CA GLN A 59 -8.74 -5.25 14.51
C GLN A 59 -9.03 -4.16 15.54
N LYS A 60 -8.55 -2.92 15.30
CA LYS A 60 -8.86 -1.77 16.17
C LYS A 60 -10.35 -1.42 16.14
N LEU A 61 -10.96 -1.46 14.96
CA LEU A 61 -12.39 -1.19 14.78
C LEU A 61 -13.24 -2.26 15.50
N GLU A 62 -12.90 -3.54 15.33
CA GLU A 62 -13.54 -4.66 16.05
C GLU A 62 -13.44 -4.50 17.58
N HIS A 63 -12.29 -4.04 18.08
CA HIS A 63 -12.11 -3.79 19.51
C HIS A 63 -12.98 -2.63 20.01
N ILE A 64 -13.01 -1.50 19.30
CA ILE A 64 -13.86 -0.36 19.66
C ILE A 64 -15.33 -0.74 19.65
N GLN A 65 -15.76 -1.51 18.65
CA GLN A 65 -17.14 -2.01 18.55
C GLN A 65 -17.49 -2.95 19.71
N TYR A 66 -16.57 -3.83 20.08
CA TYR A 66 -16.74 -4.68 21.25
C TYR A 66 -16.88 -3.87 22.54
N ASP A 67 -16.06 -2.84 22.73
CA ASP A 67 -16.12 -1.97 23.90
C ASP A 67 -17.44 -1.20 23.98
N ILE A 68 -17.95 -0.69 22.84
CA ILE A 68 -19.27 -0.04 22.74
C ILE A 68 -20.39 -0.99 23.17
N LEU A 69 -20.34 -2.25 22.72
CA LEU A 69 -21.37 -3.25 23.03
C LEU A 69 -21.31 -3.74 24.49
N THR A 70 -20.14 -3.73 25.10
CA THR A 70 -19.92 -4.26 26.45
C THR A 70 -20.17 -3.21 27.54
N HIS A 71 -20.03 -1.92 27.21
CA HIS A 71 -20.34 -0.83 28.12
C HIS A 71 -21.84 -0.52 28.16
N ASN A 72 -22.44 -0.48 29.36
CA ASN A 72 -23.86 -0.12 29.55
C ASN A 72 -24.20 1.35 29.20
N ASN A 73 -23.20 2.22 29.05
CA ASN A 73 -23.35 3.60 28.61
C ASN A 73 -22.05 4.07 27.92
N PRO A 74 -21.82 3.70 26.65
CA PRO A 74 -20.66 4.15 25.90
C PRO A 74 -20.76 5.67 25.70
N GLY A 75 -19.70 6.40 26.08
CA GLY A 75 -19.66 7.86 25.92
C GLY A 75 -19.53 8.28 24.45
N ASP A 76 -19.93 9.51 24.13
CA ASP A 76 -19.83 10.08 22.77
C ASP A 76 -18.42 10.00 22.17
N ASP A 77 -17.38 10.04 23.02
CA ASP A 77 -15.98 9.89 22.61
C ASP A 77 -15.67 8.53 21.95
N LEU A 78 -16.32 7.45 22.41
CA LEU A 78 -16.14 6.10 21.84
C LEU A 78 -16.76 6.00 20.45
N PHE A 79 -17.95 6.58 20.26
CA PHE A 79 -18.60 6.65 18.95
C PHE A 79 -17.82 7.54 17.97
N ALA A 80 -17.27 8.66 18.45
CA ALA A 80 -16.39 9.51 17.63
C ALA A 80 -15.10 8.77 17.22
N ALA A 81 -14.53 7.98 18.13
CA ALA A 81 -13.37 7.14 17.84
C ALA A 81 -13.70 6.03 16.82
N GLU A 82 -14.87 5.39 16.95
CA GLU A 82 -15.37 4.40 15.99
C GLU A 82 -15.51 5.03 14.60
N HIS A 83 -16.20 6.18 14.51
CA HIS A 83 -16.40 6.90 13.26
C HIS A 83 -15.08 7.23 12.56
N THR A 84 -14.11 7.74 13.31
CA THR A 84 -12.77 8.05 12.80
C THR A 84 -12.05 6.79 12.28
N GLN A 85 -12.19 5.64 12.97
CA GLN A 85 -11.59 4.39 12.49
C GLN A 85 -12.30 3.82 11.26
N ILE A 86 -13.62 3.97 11.16
CA ILE A 86 -14.39 3.59 9.97
C ILE A 86 -13.92 4.40 8.76
N GLU A 87 -13.78 5.71 8.88
CA GLU A 87 -13.26 6.56 7.79
C GLU A 87 -11.87 6.09 7.34
N ARG A 88 -10.96 5.86 8.28
CA ARG A 88 -9.60 5.36 7.98
C ARG A 88 -9.63 3.99 7.28
N TYR A 89 -10.50 3.10 7.72
CA TYR A 89 -10.65 1.79 7.09
C TYR A 89 -11.22 1.90 5.67
N ASN A 90 -12.19 2.79 5.47
CA ASN A 90 -12.77 3.08 4.15
C ASN A 90 -11.73 3.68 3.18
N ASP A 91 -10.88 4.59 3.65
CA ASP A 91 -9.79 5.13 2.84
C ASP A 91 -8.82 4.04 2.37
N LEU A 92 -8.49 3.10 3.26
CA LEU A 92 -7.64 1.96 2.92
C LEU A 92 -8.34 1.01 1.92
N LEU A 93 -9.65 0.80 2.06
CA LEU A 93 -10.45 0.03 1.11
C LEU A 93 -10.50 0.68 -0.27
N VAL A 94 -10.63 2.01 -0.34
CA VAL A 94 -10.57 2.75 -1.61
C VAL A 94 -9.21 2.55 -2.27
N GLN A 95 -8.11 2.69 -1.51
CA GLN A 95 -6.75 2.42 -2.01
C GLN A 95 -6.61 0.97 -2.53
N GLN A 96 -7.16 0.00 -1.80
CA GLN A 96 -7.15 -1.41 -2.22
C GLN A 96 -8.00 -1.65 -3.48
N ALA A 97 -9.19 -1.05 -3.56
CA ALA A 97 -10.09 -1.18 -4.70
C ALA A 97 -9.50 -0.55 -5.96
N THR A 98 -8.90 0.64 -5.85
CA THR A 98 -8.12 1.25 -6.92
C THR A 98 -7.01 0.31 -7.37
N HIS A 99 -6.31 -0.34 -6.42
CA HIS A 99 -5.29 -1.32 -6.73
C HIS A 99 -5.82 -2.60 -7.40
N TRP A 100 -6.99 -3.12 -7.01
CA TRP A 100 -7.57 -4.36 -7.55
C TRP A 100 -8.19 -4.15 -8.92
N GLY A 101 -8.93 -3.06 -9.15
CA GLY A 101 -9.46 -2.73 -10.49
C GLY A 101 -8.34 -2.54 -11.52
N HIS A 102 -7.22 -2.00 -11.05
CA HIS A 102 -5.97 -1.92 -11.79
C HIS A 102 -5.29 -3.26 -12.10
N LYS A 103 -5.57 -4.32 -11.33
CA LYS A 103 -5.03 -5.67 -11.52
C LYS A 103 -5.93 -6.51 -12.42
N SER A 104 -7.26 -6.39 -12.28
CA SER A 104 -8.24 -7.14 -13.09
C SER A 104 -8.37 -6.65 -14.53
N CYS A 105 -7.95 -5.42 -14.85
CA CYS A 105 -7.95 -4.89 -16.22
C CYS A 105 -6.78 -5.43 -17.08
N LEU A 106 -5.97 -6.35 -16.55
CA LEU A 106 -4.79 -6.93 -17.20
C LEU A 106 -4.94 -8.42 -17.53
N ASP A 107 -6.03 -9.05 -17.11
CA ASP A 107 -6.43 -10.41 -17.52
C ASP A 107 -7.42 -10.35 -18.68
#